data_AF-A0A2E0HBY5-F1
#
_entry.id   AF-A0A2E0HBY5-F1
#
_cell.length_a   1.000
_cell.length_b   1.000
_cell.length_c   1.000
_cell.angle_alpha   90.00
_cell.angle_beta   90.00
_cell.angle_gamma   90.00
#
_symmetry.space_group_name_H-M   'P 1'
#
loop_
_entity.id
_entity.type
_entity.pdbx_description
1 polymer ?
#
loop_
_entity_poly.entity_id
_entity_poly.type
_entity_poly.pdbx_seq_one_letter_code
_entity_poly.pdbx_strand_id
1 'polypeptide(L)' 'MASLTIKNIPDELYEHLKQAANAHHRSINSELIYCLEKTLLPNKLSATDLRDSAKLLRARVMADTIDSDEIDAAKREGRA' A
#
# COMPACT_ATOMS: atom_id res chain seq x y z
N MET A 1 -22.85 1.51 -14.62
CA MET A 1 -21.49 1.81 -14.13
C MET A 1 -21.13 3.21 -14.57
N ALA A 2 -20.57 4.04 -13.69
CA ALA A 2 -20.09 5.37 -14.07
C ALA A 2 -18.74 5.23 -14.79
N SER A 3 -18.55 5.95 -15.88
CA SER A 3 -17.28 6.06 -16.58
C SER A 3 -16.75 7.48 -16.45
N LEU A 4 -15.44 7.61 -16.21
CA LEU A 4 -14.74 8.88 -16.15
C LEU A 4 -13.73 8.92 -17.29
N THR A 5 -13.72 9.99 -18.08
CA THR A 5 -12.70 10.25 -19.08
C THR A 5 -11.92 11.49 -18.67
N ILE A 6 -10.62 11.35 -18.44
CA ILE A 6 -9.72 12.47 -18.17
C ILE A 6 -9.10 12.88 -19.51
N LYS A 7 -9.34 14.12 -19.94
CA LYS A 7 -8.71 14.71 -21.12
C LYS A 7 -7.57 15.62 -20.69
N ASN A 8 -6.55 15.74 -21.55
CA ASN A 8 -5.40 16.63 -21.35
C ASN A 8 -4.64 16.35 -20.05
N ILE A 9 -4.42 15.06 -19.74
CA ILE A 9 -3.51 14.70 -18.63
C ILE A 9 -2.09 15.11 -19.02
N PRO A 10 -1.33 15.82 -18.17
CA PRO A 10 0.07 16.11 -18.44
C PRO A 10 0.87 14.81 -18.62
N ASP A 11 1.77 14.76 -19.60
CA ASP A 11 2.54 13.55 -19.93
C ASP A 11 3.33 13.03 -18.72
N GLU A 12 3.93 13.94 -17.96
CA GLU A 12 4.64 13.63 -16.72
C GLU A 12 3.74 12.92 -15.70
N LEU A 13 2.50 13.41 -15.54
CA LEU A 13 1.54 12.82 -14.61
C LEU A 13 1.08 11.43 -15.07
N TYR A 14 0.92 11.24 -16.38
CA TYR A 14 0.58 9.94 -16.96
C TYR A 14 1.70 8.92 -16.75
N GLU A 15 2.96 9.32 -16.93
CA GLU A 15 4.11 8.45 -16.69
C GLU A 15 4.26 8.06 -15.22
N HIS A 16 4.07 9.01 -14.29
CA HIS A 16 4.03 8.70 -12.86
C HIS A 16 2.92 7.69 -12.51
N LEU A 17 1.73 7.87 -13.09
CA LEU A 17 0.62 6.94 -12.88
C LEU A 17 0.93 5.54 -13.42
N LYS A 18 1.58 5.45 -14.58
CA LYS A 18 1.98 4.18 -15.20
C LYS A 18 3.05 3.46 -14.37
N GLN A 19 4.02 4.20 -13.83
CA GLN A 19 5.03 3.66 -12.93
C GLN A 19 4.41 3.10 -11.64
N ALA A 20 3.51 3.86 -11.01
CA ALA A 20 2.80 3.43 -9.82
C ALA A 20 1.94 2.17 -10.08
N ALA A 21 1.21 2.15 -11.19
CA ALA A 21 0.41 1.01 -11.60
C ALA A 21 1.27 -0.27 -11.79
N ASN A 22 2.43 -0.15 -12.43
CA ASN A 22 3.38 -1.26 -12.58
C ASN A 22 3.93 -1.73 -11.23
N ALA A 23 4.33 -0.81 -10.35
CA ALA A 23 4.85 -1.12 -9.03
C ALA A 23 3.81 -1.85 -8.15
N HIS A 24 2.53 -1.50 -8.29
CA HIS A 24 1.42 -2.14 -7.58
C HIS A 24 0.86 -3.38 -8.30
N HIS A 25 1.42 -3.77 -9.45
CA HIS A 25 0.92 -4.84 -10.32
C HIS A 25 -0.57 -4.68 -10.69
N ARG A 26 -0.99 -3.45 -10.97
CA ARG A 26 -2.38 -3.06 -11.29
C ARG A 26 -2.46 -2.43 -12.68
N SER A 27 -3.66 -2.46 -13.25
CA SER A 27 -3.95 -1.65 -14.44
C SER A 27 -3.97 -0.16 -14.09
N ILE A 28 -3.71 0.72 -15.06
CA ILE A 28 -3.79 2.18 -14.87
C ILE A 28 -5.17 2.60 -14.37
N ASN A 29 -6.24 1.98 -14.89
CA ASN A 29 -7.61 2.25 -14.44
C ASN A 29 -7.81 1.88 -12.96
N SER A 30 -7.33 0.71 -12.54
CA SER A 30 -7.41 0.26 -11.15
C SER A 30 -6.58 1.14 -10.21
N GLU A 31 -5.43 1.62 -10.67
CA GLU A 31 -4.60 2.55 -9.89
C GLU A 31 -5.29 3.91 -9.74
N LEU A 32 -5.91 4.42 -10.82
CA LEU A 32 -6.65 5.67 -10.76
C LEU A 32 -7.84 5.59 -9.81
N ILE A 33 -8.59 4.47 -9.84
CA ILE A 33 -9.66 4.20 -8.88
C ILE A 33 -9.10 4.17 -7.46
N TYR A 34 -7.99 3.46 -7.21
CA TYR A 34 -7.36 3.39 -5.90
C TYR A 34 -6.91 4.78 -5.39
N CYS A 35 -6.32 5.61 -6.25
CA CYS A 35 -5.96 6.99 -5.90
C CYS A 35 -7.18 7.82 -5.52
N LEU A 36 -8.27 7.72 -6.29
CA LEU A 36 -9.52 8.42 -6.01
C LEU A 36 -10.14 7.91 -4.70
N GLU A 37 -10.18 6.61 -4.47
CA GLU A 37 -10.65 6.01 -3.23
C GLU A 37 -9.85 6.53 -2.04
N LYS A 38 -8.51 6.47 -2.10
CA LYS A 38 -7.63 6.94 -1.02
C LYS A 38 -7.81 8.43 -0.69
N THR A 39 -8.14 9.25 -1.69
CA THR A 39 -8.24 10.70 -1.54
C THR A 39 -9.65 11.16 -1.14
N LEU A 40 -10.69 10.53 -1.72
CA LEU A 40 -12.09 10.94 -1.56
C LEU A 40 -12.82 10.14 -0.49
N LEU A 41 -12.45 8.89 -0.26
CA LEU A 41 -12.89 8.18 0.93
C LEU A 41 -11.95 8.61 2.05
N PRO A 42 -12.45 9.26 3.11
CA PRO A 42 -11.66 9.38 4.32
C PRO A 42 -11.25 7.96 4.68
N ASN A 43 -9.94 7.74 4.83
CA ASN A 43 -9.37 6.47 5.28
C ASN A 43 -9.87 6.20 6.70
N LYS A 44 -11.14 5.83 6.83
CA LYS A 44 -11.70 5.18 8.00
C LYS A 44 -11.23 3.73 7.91
N LEU A 45 -9.92 3.52 7.99
CA LEU A 45 -9.42 2.35 8.69
C LEU A 45 -10.04 2.49 10.08
N SER A 46 -11.18 1.84 10.27
CA SER A 46 -11.77 1.79 11.58
C SER A 46 -10.75 1.12 12.50
N ALA A 47 -10.77 1.46 13.79
CA ALA A 47 -9.90 0.78 14.76
C ALA A 47 -10.04 -0.76 14.67
N THR A 48 -11.21 -1.24 14.24
CA THR A 48 -11.49 -2.64 13.94
C THR A 48 -10.76 -3.15 12.70
N ASP A 49 -10.79 -2.44 11.57
CA ASP A 49 -10.09 -2.84 10.34
C ASP A 49 -8.57 -2.88 10.54
N LEU A 50 -8.04 -1.89 11.28
CA LEU A 50 -6.62 -1.84 11.61
C LEU A 50 -6.22 -3.01 12.52
N ARG A 51 -7.02 -3.30 13.54
CA ARG A 51 -6.79 -4.44 14.44
C ARG A 51 -6.83 -5.77 13.70
N ASP A 52 -7.80 -5.94 12.80
CA ASP A 52 -7.98 -7.21 12.09
C ASP A 52 -6.86 -7.40 11.04
N SER A 53 -6.42 -6.32 10.40
CA SER A 53 -5.20 -6.31 9.57
C SER A 53 -3.94 -6.66 10.38
N ALA A 54 -3.79 -6.09 11.59
CA ALA A 54 -2.68 -6.40 12.47
C ALA A 54 -2.69 -7.86 12.93
N LYS A 55 -3.87 -8.44 13.21
CA LYS A 55 -4.03 -9.87 13.53
C LYS A 55 -3.63 -10.77 12.37
N LEU A 56 -4.08 -10.45 11.15
CA LEU A 56 -3.70 -11.20 9.94
C LEU A 56 -2.19 -11.14 9.69
N LEU A 57 -1.58 -9.98 9.91
CA LEU A 57 -0.14 -9.81 9.80
C LEU A 57 0.60 -10.62 10.87
N ARG A 58 0.13 -10.59 12.14
CA ARG A 58 0.72 -11.38 13.23
C ARG A 58 0.64 -12.87 12.96
N ALA A 59 -0.48 -13.36 12.43
CA ALA A 59 -0.67 -14.78 12.09
C ALA A 59 0.27 -15.29 10.99
N ARG A 60 0.84 -14.39 10.16
CA ARG A 60 1.85 -14.75 9.15
C ARG A 60 3.24 -14.94 9.76
N VAL A 61 3.47 -14.47 10.98
CA VAL A 61 4.74 -14.58 11.67
C VAL A 61 4.68 -15.81 12.58
N MET A 62 5.52 -16.81 12.29
CA MET A 62 5.59 -18.08 13.05
C MET A 62 6.27 -17.93 14.42
N ALA A 63 6.66 -16.72 14.81
CA ALA A 63 7.33 -16.43 16.07
C ALA A 63 6.32 -15.93 17.11
N ASP A 64 6.20 -16.67 18.22
CA ASP A 64 5.32 -16.35 19.36
C ASP A 64 5.76 -15.09 20.10
N THR A 65 7.07 -14.85 20.15
CA THR A 65 7.68 -13.62 20.67
C THR A 65 8.67 -13.11 19.65
N ILE A 66 8.75 -11.79 19.50
CA ILE A 66 9.77 -11.14 18.68
C ILE A 66 10.55 -10.27 19.65
N ASP A 67 11.80 -10.66 19.89
CA ASP A 67 12.66 -9.92 20.80
C ASP A 67 13.20 -8.65 20.12
N SER A 68 13.24 -7.55 20.87
CA SER A 68 13.78 -6.29 20.35
C SER A 68 15.26 -6.42 20.03
N ASP A 69 16.00 -7.19 20.83
CA ASP A 69 17.44 -7.34 20.66
C ASP A 69 17.77 -8.14 19.39
N GLU A 70 16.95 -9.15 19.06
CA GLU A 70 17.04 -9.89 17.79
C GLU A 70 16.73 -9.02 16.57
N ILE A 71 15.70 -8.16 16.64
CA ILE A 71 15.40 -7.19 15.57
C ILE A 71 16.58 -6.25 15.35
N ASP A 72 17.17 -5.75 16.43
CA ASP A 72 18.29 -4.82 16.35
C ASP A 72 19.58 -5.49 15.87
N ALA A 73 19.81 -6.77 16.19
CA ALA A 73 20.87 -7.57 15.59
C ALA A 73 20.68 -7.74 14.07
N ALA A 74 19.50 -8.17 13.63
CA ALA A 74 19.17 -8.34 12.21
C ALA A 74 19.28 -7.03 11.41
N LYS A 75 18.87 -5.89 12.00
CA LYS A 75 19.05 -4.55 11.40
C LYS A 75 20.50 -4.13 11.25
N ARG A 76 21.43 -4.70 12.02
CA ARG A 76 22.88 -4.41 11.94
C ARG A 76 23.58 -5.32 10.93
N GLU A 77 23.14 -6.58 10.78
CA GLU A 77 23.70 -7.52 9.79
C GLU A 77 23.63 -6.98 8.35
N GLY A 78 22.56 -6.27 7.98
CA GLY A 78 22.40 -5.69 6.64
C GLY A 78 23.10 -4.34 6.39
N ARG A 79 23.89 -3.83 7.35
CA ARG A 79 24.59 -2.53 7.24
C ARG A 79 26.11 -2.63 7.10
N ALA A 80 26.64 -3.85 7.01
CA ALA A 80 28.05 -4.10 6.70
C ALA A 80 28.33 -3.92 5.21
#